data_AF-A0A8C3MPB5-F1
#
_entry.id   AF-A0A8C3MPB5-F1
#
_cell.length_a   1.000
_cell.length_b   1.000
_cell.length_c   1.000
_cell.angle_alpha   90.00
_cell.angle_beta   90.00
_cell.angle_gamma   90.00
#
_symmetry.space_group_name_H-M   'P 1'
#
loop_
_entity.id
_entity.type
_entity.pdbx_description
1 polymer ?
#
loop_
_entity_poly.entity_id
_entity_poly.type
_entity_poly.pdbx_seq_one_letter_code
_entity_poly.pdbx_strand_id
1 'polypeptide(L)'
;GKKISRNPPPTPNPGILAPQPTETERCIESLLAVFQRYAGREGDSCTLSKREFRAFMDTELAAFTKNQKDPGVVDRMMKKLDMNSDGQLDFQEFLNLIGGIAVACHDSLVLKSPKP
;
A
#
# COMPACT_ATOMS: atom_id res chain seq x y z
N GLY A 1 50.45 -34.40 11.81
CA GLY A 1 49.26 -33.74 11.25
C GLY A 1 49.33 -32.25 11.48
N LYS A 2 49.37 -31.44 10.41
CA LYS A 2 49.41 -29.97 10.50
C LYS A 2 47.97 -29.47 10.66
N LYS A 3 47.65 -28.77 11.75
CA LYS A 3 46.33 -28.14 11.96
C LYS A 3 46.16 -27.03 10.93
N ILE A 4 45.18 -27.17 10.04
CA ILE A 4 44.80 -26.14 9.07
C ILE A 4 44.03 -25.07 9.85
N SER A 5 44.72 -23.97 10.19
CA SER A 5 44.08 -22.79 10.75
C SER A 5 43.18 -22.18 9.68
N ARG A 6 41.86 -22.36 9.81
CA ARG A 6 40.90 -21.67 8.94
C ARG A 6 40.68 -20.28 9.52
N ASN A 7 41.16 -19.25 8.83
CA ASN A 7 40.79 -17.88 9.15
C ASN A 7 39.26 -17.72 9.03
N PRO A 8 38.63 -16.95 9.94
CA PRO A 8 37.21 -16.62 9.81
C PRO A 8 36.96 -15.88 8.47
N PRO A 9 35.75 -16.01 7.89
CA PRO A 9 35.40 -15.26 6.69
C PRO A 9 35.55 -13.75 6.93
N PRO A 10 35.98 -12.96 5.93
CA PRO A 10 36.09 -11.52 6.06
C PRO A 10 34.73 -10.94 6.47
N THR A 11 34.70 -10.15 7.54
CA THR A 11 33.50 -9.40 7.92
C THR A 11 33.11 -8.47 6.78
N PRO A 12 31.82 -8.35 6.43
CA PRO A 12 31.38 -7.39 5.43
C PRO A 12 31.84 -5.98 5.82
N ASN A 13 32.43 -5.28 4.86
CA ASN A 13 32.97 -3.95 5.05
C ASN A 13 31.79 -2.99 5.34
N PRO A 14 31.74 -2.27 6.48
CA PRO A 14 30.61 -1.39 6.82
C PRO A 14 30.46 -0.14 5.92
N GLY A 15 31.27 -0.04 4.86
CA GLY A 15 31.37 1.11 3.96
C GLY A 15 30.57 1.04 2.65
N ILE A 16 29.81 -0.02 2.38
CA ILE A 16 28.82 -0.01 1.29
C ILE A 16 27.48 0.39 1.90
N LEU A 17 27.35 1.68 2.23
CA LEU A 17 26.04 2.28 2.49
C LEU A 17 25.25 2.17 1.18
N ALA A 18 24.26 1.27 1.15
CA ALA A 18 23.29 1.28 0.08
C ALA A 18 22.75 2.71 -0.08
N PRO A 19 22.59 3.22 -1.32
CA PRO A 19 22.04 4.55 -1.52
C PRO A 19 20.71 4.64 -0.78
N GLN A 20 20.54 5.71 -0.01
CA GLN A 20 19.29 5.94 0.71
C GLN A 20 18.15 6.10 -0.31
N PRO A 21 16.99 5.47 -0.09
CA PRO A 21 15.88 5.55 -1.02
C PRO A 21 15.43 7.01 -1.18
N THR A 22 15.11 7.39 -2.41
CA THR A 22 14.48 8.66 -2.76
C THR A 22 13.11 8.78 -2.11
N GLU A 23 12.55 9.99 -2.08
CA GLU A 23 11.22 10.21 -1.51
C GLU A 23 10.14 9.37 -2.21
N THR A 24 10.19 9.29 -3.54
CA THR A 24 9.27 8.48 -4.33
C THR A 24 9.38 7.00 -3.98
N GLU A 25 10.60 6.46 -3.86
CA GLU A 25 10.83 5.07 -3.46
C GLU A 25 10.25 4.81 -2.07
N ARG A 26 10.46 5.72 -1.10
CA ARG A 26 9.86 5.61 0.24
C ARG A 26 8.33 5.65 0.21
N CYS A 27 7.73 6.46 -0.66
CA CYS A 27 6.27 6.48 -0.82
C CYS A 27 5.75 5.14 -1.37
N ILE A 28 6.43 4.56 -2.36
CA ILE A 28 6.08 3.25 -2.92
C ILE A 28 6.22 2.15 -1.86
N GLU A 29 7.33 2.15 -1.11
CA GLU A 29 7.55 1.23 0.02
C GLU A 29 6.45 1.38 1.09
N SER A 30 6.04 2.61 1.37
CA SER A 30 4.96 2.88 2.34
C SER A 30 3.62 2.34 1.86
N LEU A 31 3.29 2.51 0.57
CA LEU A 31 2.05 1.94 -0.01
C LEU A 31 2.06 0.41 0.05
N LEU A 32 3.19 -0.21 -0.27
CA LEU A 32 3.35 -1.66 -0.20
C LEU A 32 3.22 -2.16 1.25
N ALA A 33 3.88 -1.49 2.20
CA ALA A 33 3.83 -1.85 3.61
C ALA A 33 2.41 -1.73 4.18
N VAL A 34 1.66 -0.69 3.77
CA VAL A 34 0.25 -0.54 4.14
C VAL A 34 -0.57 -1.68 3.55
N PHE A 35 -0.44 -1.98 2.25
CA PHE A 35 -1.17 -3.10 1.63
C PHE A 35 -0.92 -4.42 2.36
N GLN A 36 0.35 -4.78 2.58
CA GLN A 36 0.76 -6.01 3.26
C GLN A 36 0.34 -6.07 4.73
N ARG A 37 0.12 -4.93 5.40
CA ARG A 37 -0.39 -4.88 6.77
C ARG A 37 -1.85 -5.36 6.89
N TYR A 38 -2.62 -5.20 5.82
CA TYR A 38 -4.02 -5.61 5.77
C TYR A 38 -4.20 -6.95 5.05
N ALA A 39 -3.41 -7.21 4.00
CA ALA A 39 -3.43 -8.47 3.26
C ALA A 39 -2.95 -9.65 4.12
N GLY A 40 -3.44 -10.86 3.81
CA GLY A 40 -2.98 -12.11 4.42
C GLY A 40 -3.49 -12.39 5.83
N ARG A 41 -4.41 -11.59 6.37
CA ARG A 41 -5.09 -11.91 7.64
C ARG A 41 -6.09 -13.05 7.48
N GLU A 42 -6.61 -13.24 6.27
CA GLU A 42 -7.62 -14.28 5.96
C GLU A 42 -7.12 -15.39 5.02
N GLY A 43 -5.85 -15.36 4.61
CA GLY A 43 -5.20 -16.49 3.94
C GLY A 43 -4.22 -16.10 2.85
N ASP A 44 -4.62 -15.22 1.93
CA ASP A 44 -3.78 -14.79 0.81
C ASP A 44 -3.12 -13.44 1.12
N SER A 45 -1.78 -13.42 1.20
CA SER A 45 -1.00 -12.21 1.46
C SER A 45 -0.79 -11.33 0.23
N CYS A 46 -1.23 -11.78 -0.95
CA CYS A 46 -1.14 -11.05 -2.20
C CYS A 46 -2.39 -10.22 -2.51
N THR A 47 -3.50 -10.46 -1.80
CA THR A 47 -4.78 -9.82 -2.05
C THR A 47 -5.42 -9.30 -0.76
N LEU A 48 -6.38 -8.38 -0.89
CA LEU A 48 -7.24 -7.93 0.18
C LEU A 48 -8.61 -8.56 0.02
N SER A 49 -9.03 -9.36 1.00
CA SER A 49 -10.42 -9.80 1.10
C SER A 49 -11.34 -8.60 1.33
N LYS A 50 -12.65 -8.78 1.09
CA LYS A 50 -13.66 -7.77 1.42
C LYS A 50 -13.57 -7.27 2.88
N ARG A 51 -13.25 -8.16 3.82
CA ARG A 51 -13.13 -7.81 5.25
C ARG A 51 -11.85 -7.03 5.53
N GLU A 52 -10.75 -7.41 4.90
CA GLU A 52 -9.46 -6.72 5.02
C GLU A 52 -9.53 -5.33 4.39
N PHE A 53 -10.14 -5.22 3.21
CA PHE A 53 -10.40 -3.94 2.55
C PHE A 53 -11.28 -3.03 3.41
N ARG A 54 -12.32 -3.58 4.05
CA ARG A 54 -13.14 -2.81 4.99
C ARG A 54 -12.32 -2.28 6.17
N ALA A 55 -11.46 -3.11 6.76
CA ALA A 55 -10.59 -2.69 7.86
C ALA A 55 -9.60 -1.59 7.42
N PHE A 56 -9.05 -1.68 6.21
CA PHE A 56 -8.22 -0.64 5.62
C PHE A 56 -9.00 0.69 5.49
N MET A 57 -10.19 0.66 4.90
CA MET A 57 -11.05 1.84 4.71
C MET A 57 -11.43 2.51 6.02
N ASP A 58 -11.74 1.72 7.06
CA ASP A 58 -12.15 2.24 8.36
C ASP A 58 -10.96 2.78 9.19
N THR A 59 -9.72 2.41 8.85
CA THR A 59 -8.50 2.80 9.58
C THR A 59 -7.70 3.87 8.86
N GLU A 60 -7.15 3.55 7.68
CA GLU A 60 -6.29 4.46 6.92
C GLU A 60 -7.10 5.58 6.25
N LEU A 61 -8.32 5.28 5.83
CA LEU A 61 -9.22 6.22 5.16
C LEU A 61 -10.43 6.58 6.04
N ALA A 62 -10.27 6.56 7.36
CA ALA A 62 -11.32 6.82 8.34
C ALA A 62 -12.06 8.15 8.10
N ALA A 63 -11.35 9.19 7.65
CA ALA A 63 -11.97 10.48 7.33
C ALA A 63 -12.91 10.39 6.12
N PHE A 64 -12.57 9.54 5.14
CA PHE A 64 -13.41 9.29 3.97
C PHE A 64 -14.64 8.48 4.36
N THR A 65 -14.48 7.40 5.12
CA THR A 65 -15.59 6.52 5.53
C THR A 65 -16.55 7.19 6.52
N LYS A 66 -16.06 7.99 7.48
CA LYS A 66 -16.92 8.72 8.44
C LYS A 66 -17.90 9.69 7.80
N ASN A 67 -17.56 10.24 6.64
CA ASN A 67 -18.42 11.17 5.92
C ASN A 67 -19.49 10.45 5.07
N GLN A 68 -19.41 9.12 4.92
CA GLN A 68 -20.37 8.35 4.15
C GLN A 68 -21.50 7.85 5.06
N LYS A 69 -22.74 8.24 4.74
CA LYS A 69 -23.95 7.79 5.45
C LYS A 69 -24.46 6.44 4.98
N ASP A 70 -23.93 5.94 3.87
CA ASP A 70 -24.39 4.71 3.24
C ASP A 70 -23.51 3.52 3.67
N PRO A 71 -24.05 2.54 4.42
CA PRO A 71 -23.29 1.38 4.87
C PRO A 71 -22.81 0.48 3.72
N GLY A 72 -23.43 0.56 2.55
CA GLY A 72 -23.07 -0.20 1.35
C GLY A 72 -22.02 0.47 0.46
N VAL A 73 -21.48 1.63 0.85
CA VAL A 73 -20.49 2.35 0.03
C VAL A 73 -19.21 1.53 -0.21
N VAL A 74 -18.72 0.85 0.83
CA VAL A 74 -17.49 0.04 0.75
C VAL A 74 -17.72 -1.16 -0.17
N ASP A 75 -18.89 -1.78 -0.11
CA ASP A 75 -19.24 -2.91 -0.96
C ASP A 75 -19.30 -2.53 -2.45
N ARG A 76 -19.84 -1.33 -2.74
CA ARG A 76 -19.85 -0.81 -4.12
C ARG A 76 -18.46 -0.41 -4.60
N MET A 77 -17.61 0.10 -3.71
CA MET A 77 -16.21 0.41 -4.04
C MET A 77 -15.45 -0.86 -4.34
N MET A 78 -15.58 -1.89 -3.49
CA MET A 78 -14.99 -3.21 -3.72
C MET A 78 -15.38 -3.73 -5.10
N LYS A 79 -16.68 -3.78 -5.41
CA LYS A 79 -17.18 -4.25 -6.71
C LYS A 79 -16.69 -3.42 -7.90
N LYS A 80 -16.38 -2.13 -7.70
CA LYS A 80 -15.88 -1.26 -8.76
C LYS A 80 -14.37 -1.43 -8.98
N LEU A 81 -13.63 -1.78 -7.93
CA LEU A 81 -12.18 -1.93 -7.94
C LEU A 81 -11.75 -3.35 -8.33
N ASP A 82 -12.55 -4.35 -7.97
CA ASP A 82 -12.41 -5.77 -8.32
C ASP A 82 -12.70 -5.95 -9.82
N MET A 83 -11.67 -5.71 -10.63
CA MET A 83 -11.72 -5.72 -12.09
C MET A 83 -11.74 -7.15 -12.62
N ASN A 84 -11.06 -8.06 -11.94
CA ASN A 84 -11.01 -9.48 -12.31
C ASN A 84 -12.25 -10.27 -11.79
N SER A 85 -13.05 -9.67 -10.90
CA SER A 85 -14.26 -10.23 -10.29
C SER A 85 -14.01 -11.50 -9.45
N ASP A 86 -12.86 -11.59 -8.80
CA ASP A 86 -12.51 -12.70 -7.89
C ASP A 86 -13.00 -12.48 -6.45
N GLY A 87 -13.55 -11.30 -6.15
CA GLY A 87 -14.08 -10.93 -4.84
C GLY A 87 -13.01 -10.43 -3.85
N GLN A 88 -11.79 -10.23 -4.31
CA GLN A 88 -10.64 -9.70 -3.58
C GLN A 88 -10.05 -8.51 -4.35
N LEU A 89 -9.07 -7.82 -3.76
CA LEU A 89 -8.32 -6.78 -4.46
C LEU A 89 -6.84 -7.14 -4.48
N ASP A 90 -6.28 -7.32 -5.67
CA ASP A 90 -4.83 -7.38 -5.80
C ASP A 90 -4.17 -6.00 -5.61
N PHE A 91 -2.84 -5.97 -5.63
CA PHE A 91 -2.11 -4.71 -5.43
C PHE A 91 -2.40 -3.67 -6.51
N GLN A 92 -2.63 -4.09 -7.76
CA GLN A 92 -2.94 -3.18 -8.85
C GLN A 92 -4.33 -2.57 -8.67
N GLU A 93 -5.32 -3.38 -8.30
CA GLU A 93 -6.69 -2.94 -8.01
C GLU A 93 -6.74 -2.01 -6.79
N PHE A 94 -5.93 -2.29 -5.76
CA PHE A 94 -5.70 -1.39 -4.65
C PHE A 94 -5.11 -0.03 -5.09
N LEU A 95 -4.10 -0.03 -5.95
CA LEU A 95 -3.51 1.21 -6.46
C LEU A 95 -4.51 2.05 -7.27
N ASN A 96 -5.49 1.45 -7.94
CA ASN A 96 -6.55 2.19 -8.62
C ASN A 96 -7.38 3.05 -7.65
N LEU A 97 -7.63 2.57 -6.42
CA LEU A 97 -8.26 3.37 -5.38
C LEU A 97 -7.38 4.55 -4.96
N ILE A 98 -6.10 4.28 -4.67
CA ILE A 98 -5.15 5.31 -4.23
C ILE A 98 -4.97 6.38 -5.31
N GLY A 99 -4.83 5.97 -6.57
CA GLY A 99 -4.79 6.87 -7.72
C GLY A 99 -6.06 7.70 -7.86
N GLY A 100 -7.24 7.09 -7.70
CA GLY A 100 -8.50 7.81 -7.73
C GLY A 100 -8.63 8.88 -6.64
N ILE A 101 -8.18 8.59 -5.42
CA ILE A 101 -8.14 9.55 -4.31
C ILE A 101 -7.12 10.66 -4.61
N ALA A 102 -5.92 10.30 -5.08
CA ALA A 102 -4.87 11.26 -5.41
C ALA A 102 -5.31 12.26 -6.49
N VAL A 103 -5.96 11.78 -7.55
CA VAL A 103 -6.53 12.64 -8.62
C VAL A 103 -7.60 13.58 -8.03
N ALA A 104 -8.55 13.06 -7.24
CA ALA A 104 -9.58 13.89 -6.62
C ALA A 104 -9.01 14.97 -5.68
N CYS A 105 -7.96 14.62 -4.92
CA CYS A 105 -7.22 15.56 -4.08
C CYS A 105 -6.50 16.63 -4.92
N HIS A 106 -5.80 16.21 -5.98
CA HIS A 106 -5.13 17.12 -6.90
C HIS A 106 -6.10 18.12 -7.52
N ASP A 107 -7.23 17.65 -8.05
CA ASP A 107 -8.25 18.50 -8.67
C ASP A 107 -8.84 19.49 -7.66
N SER A 108 -9.07 19.05 -6.41
CA SER A 108 -9.56 19.92 -5.33
C SER A 108 -8.56 21.04 -4.97
N LEU A 109 -7.26 20.78 -5.09
CA LEU A 109 -6.21 21.78 -4.82
C LEU A 109 -6.05 22.74 -6.01
N VAL A 110 -6.12 22.22 -7.23
CA VAL A 110 -6.07 23.03 -8.47
C VAL A 110 -7.27 23.96 -8.56
N LEU A 111 -8.49 23.49 -8.24
CA LEU A 111 -9.70 24.32 -8.26
C LEU A 111 -9.75 25.38 -7.14
N LYS A 112 -9.03 25.18 -6.04
CA LYS A 112 -8.89 26.16 -4.94
C LYS A 112 -7.83 27.22 -5.21
N SER A 113 -7.06 27.08 -6.29
CA SER A 113 -6.17 28.13 -6.77
C SER A 113 -7.00 29.08 -7.65
N PRO A 114 -7.18 30.37 -7.28
CA PRO A 114 -7.79 31.31 -8.19
C PRO A 114 -6.93 31.34 -9.46
N LYS A 115 -7.55 31.10 -10.63
CA LYS A 115 -6.88 31.43 -11.88
C LYS A 115 -6.56 32.94 -11.85
N PRO A 116 -5.34 33.35 -12.23
CA PRO A 116 -4.99 34.76 -12.34
C PRO A 116 -5.88 35.49 -13.34
#